data_AF-A0AAU2B5J8-F1
#
_entry.id   AF-A0AAU2B5J8-F1
#
_cell.length_a   1.000
_cell.length_b   1.000
_cell.length_c   1.000
_cell.angle_alpha   90.00
_cell.angle_beta   90.00
_cell.angle_gamma   90.00
#
_symmetry.space_group_name_H-M   'P 1'
#
loop_
_entity.id
_entity.type
_entity.pdbx_description
1 polymer ?
#
loop_
_entity_poly.entity_id
_entity_poly.type
_entity_poly.pdbx_seq_one_letter_code
_entity_poly.pdbx_strand_id
1 'polypeptide(L)'
;MTTLRKIVLLGGGFSDDPDTLLDDFVLSHARAKRPKICFLPTASGDSDGYVRRFHVAFGERDDCEPAHLPLFRRTHHDLRAFLLAQDIVYVGGGNTANMLAVWREHGVDDILREAYGNGTLLCGISAGAACWFEACLTDSFGPLAPLTGGLGILPGSMCPHYDSEAERRAAYLSAVASGALPEGWALDDGAAALFADGRLADVVSRAPNSALYQVARCVEAVRSAAPDAVETRFPASLPASRRLEIERP
;
A
#
# COMPACT_ATOMS: atom_id res chain seq x y z
N MET A 1 -5.67 -26.14 7.61
CA MET A 1 -5.01 -24.91 8.12
C MET A 1 -5.50 -23.75 7.27
N THR A 2 -6.01 -22.70 7.89
CA THR A 2 -6.44 -21.50 7.16
C THR A 2 -5.21 -20.75 6.63
N THR A 3 -5.29 -20.38 5.37
CA THR A 3 -4.22 -19.72 4.63
C THR A 3 -4.06 -18.28 5.12
N LEU A 4 -2.90 -17.91 5.69
CA LEU A 4 -2.66 -16.57 6.28
C LEU A 4 -2.65 -15.49 5.21
N ARG A 5 -3.54 -14.50 5.31
CA ARG A 5 -3.70 -13.44 4.29
C ARG A 5 -2.93 -12.20 4.71
N LYS A 6 -2.12 -11.66 3.80
CA LYS A 6 -1.18 -10.58 4.11
C LYS A 6 -1.33 -9.42 3.14
N ILE A 7 -1.20 -8.20 3.67
CA ILE A 7 -1.08 -6.95 2.90
C ILE A 7 0.10 -6.17 3.42
N VAL A 8 0.92 -5.60 2.54
CA VAL A 8 1.99 -4.67 2.90
C VAL A 8 1.68 -3.29 2.30
N LEU A 9 1.59 -2.28 3.16
CA LEU A 9 1.47 -0.88 2.76
C LEU A 9 2.88 -0.31 2.62
N LEU A 10 3.15 0.45 1.56
CA LEU A 10 4.47 0.98 1.27
C LEU A 10 4.45 2.51 1.08
N GLY A 11 5.28 3.22 1.83
CA GLY A 11 5.58 4.66 1.66
C GLY A 11 6.71 4.91 0.67
N GLY A 12 6.84 4.07 -0.36
CA GLY A 12 7.96 4.07 -1.30
C GLY A 12 8.45 2.66 -1.61
N GLY A 13 9.54 2.53 -2.36
CA GLY A 13 10.08 1.25 -2.80
C GLY A 13 10.79 1.43 -4.13
N PHE A 14 10.73 0.41 -4.98
CA PHE A 14 11.50 0.34 -6.22
C PHE A 14 11.42 1.57 -7.17
N SER A 15 10.36 2.39 -7.12
CA SER A 15 10.23 3.54 -8.02
C SER A 15 11.12 4.71 -7.69
N ASP A 16 11.37 4.91 -6.40
CA ASP A 16 11.76 6.21 -5.85
C ASP A 16 13.02 6.11 -4.99
N ASP A 17 13.54 4.89 -4.77
CA ASP A 17 14.60 4.62 -3.80
C ASP A 17 15.71 3.71 -4.33
N PRO A 18 17.01 4.06 -4.14
CA PRO A 18 18.12 3.12 -4.32
C PRO A 18 18.22 2.05 -3.23
N ASP A 19 17.59 2.22 -2.05
CA ASP A 19 17.55 1.20 -0.99
C ASP A 19 16.45 0.17 -1.25
N THR A 20 16.83 -1.11 -1.22
CA THR A 20 15.92 -2.25 -1.46
C THR A 20 15.14 -2.69 -0.23
N LEU A 21 15.35 -2.06 0.95
CA LEU A 21 14.80 -2.52 2.23
C LEU A 21 13.30 -2.83 2.19
N LEU A 22 12.48 -1.95 1.61
CA LEU A 22 11.02 -2.14 1.58
C LEU A 22 10.61 -3.24 0.58
N ASP A 23 11.33 -3.38 -0.53
CA ASP A 23 11.10 -4.44 -1.52
C ASP A 23 11.54 -5.81 -0.95
N ASP A 24 12.66 -5.85 -0.23
CA ASP A 24 13.13 -7.05 0.49
C ASP A 24 12.16 -7.43 1.61
N PHE A 25 11.57 -6.44 2.29
CA PHE A 25 10.52 -6.68 3.27
C PHE A 25 9.30 -7.36 2.61
N VAL A 26 8.86 -6.92 1.44
CA VAL A 26 7.78 -7.58 0.69
C VAL A 26 8.15 -9.03 0.34
N LEU A 27 9.32 -9.26 -0.24
CA LEU A 27 9.77 -10.60 -0.66
C LEU A 27 9.91 -11.56 0.53
N SER A 28 10.43 -11.09 1.67
CA SER A 28 10.58 -11.91 2.87
C SER A 28 9.25 -12.39 3.47
N HIS A 29 8.14 -11.75 3.13
CA HIS A 29 6.79 -12.13 3.58
C HIS A 29 6.04 -13.04 2.58
N ALA A 30 6.63 -13.34 1.43
CA ALA A 30 6.10 -14.27 0.47
C ALA A 30 6.13 -15.72 1.00
N ARG A 31 5.35 -16.60 0.37
CA ARG A 31 5.26 -18.02 0.78
C ARG A 31 6.31 -18.89 0.13
N ALA A 32 6.59 -18.58 -1.13
CA ALA A 32 7.60 -19.25 -1.91
C ALA A 32 8.97 -18.62 -1.64
N LYS A 33 10.02 -19.43 -1.71
CA LYS A 33 11.41 -18.94 -1.68
C LYS A 33 11.77 -18.10 -2.91
N ARG A 34 11.08 -18.36 -4.02
CA ARG A 34 11.21 -17.64 -5.28
C ARG A 34 9.82 -17.28 -5.81
N PRO A 35 9.15 -16.26 -5.23
CA PRO A 35 7.77 -15.95 -5.56
C PRO A 35 7.63 -15.34 -6.95
N LYS A 36 6.51 -15.64 -7.60
CA LYS A 36 6.01 -14.89 -8.75
C LYS A 36 5.43 -13.57 -8.28
N ILE A 37 5.98 -12.47 -8.79
CA ILE A 37 5.59 -11.12 -8.41
C ILE A 37 5.06 -10.37 -9.62
N CYS A 38 3.81 -9.96 -9.57
CA CYS A 38 3.15 -9.21 -10.63
C CYS A 38 2.98 -7.74 -10.26
N PHE A 39 3.55 -6.84 -11.06
CA PHE A 39 3.32 -5.42 -10.97
C PHE A 39 2.03 -4.97 -11.69
N LEU A 40 1.19 -4.19 -11.00
CA LEU A 40 0.02 -3.51 -11.56
C LEU A 40 0.30 -2.00 -11.69
N PRO A 41 0.66 -1.51 -12.89
CA PRO A 41 0.97 -0.10 -13.13
C PRO A 41 -0.26 0.79 -13.36
N THR A 42 -1.48 0.26 -13.18
CA THR A 42 -2.73 0.90 -13.63
C THR A 42 -2.95 2.30 -13.08
N ALA A 43 -2.57 2.57 -11.82
CA ALA A 43 -2.66 3.92 -11.24
C ALA A 43 -1.87 4.98 -12.02
N SER A 44 -0.78 4.58 -12.67
CA SER A 44 0.03 5.48 -13.51
C SER A 44 -0.44 5.54 -14.96
N GLY A 45 -1.57 4.93 -15.30
CA GLY A 45 -2.01 4.77 -16.69
C GLY A 45 -1.11 3.81 -17.49
N ASP A 46 -0.59 2.78 -16.83
CA ASP A 46 0.39 1.83 -17.38
C ASP A 46 1.66 2.51 -17.94
N SER A 47 2.24 3.43 -17.16
CA SER A 47 3.45 4.14 -17.57
C SER A 47 4.60 3.19 -17.92
N ASP A 48 5.02 3.20 -19.20
CA ASP A 48 6.15 2.39 -19.71
C ASP A 48 7.43 2.64 -18.88
N GLY A 49 7.64 3.87 -18.41
CA GLY A 49 8.77 4.25 -17.56
C GLY A 49 8.71 3.61 -16.17
N TYR A 50 7.51 3.51 -15.60
CA TYR A 50 7.31 2.88 -14.28
C TYR A 50 7.46 1.36 -14.37
N VAL A 51 6.89 0.74 -15.41
CA VAL A 51 7.09 -0.68 -15.72
C VAL A 51 8.58 -1.00 -15.90
N ARG A 52 9.33 -0.15 -16.63
CA ARG A 52 10.78 -0.33 -16.78
C ARG A 52 11.50 -0.28 -15.43
N ARG A 53 11.18 0.67 -14.55
CA ARG A 53 11.79 0.73 -13.20
C ARG A 53 11.52 -0.54 -12.40
N PHE A 54 10.32 -1.11 -12.49
CA PHE A 54 10.01 -2.39 -11.84
C PHE A 54 10.92 -3.51 -12.34
N HIS A 55 11.10 -3.65 -13.66
CA HIS A 55 11.98 -4.67 -14.22
C HIS A 55 13.46 -4.41 -13.96
N VAL A 56 13.89 -3.15 -13.81
CA VAL A 56 15.25 -2.84 -13.35
C VAL A 56 15.47 -3.31 -11.91
N ALA A 57 14.50 -3.12 -11.03
CA ALA A 57 14.63 -3.48 -9.62
C ALA A 57 14.50 -5.00 -9.36
N PHE A 58 13.64 -5.70 -10.10
CA PHE A 58 13.34 -7.12 -9.84
C PHE A 58 13.85 -8.08 -10.92
N GLY A 59 14.21 -7.59 -12.12
CA GLY A 59 14.51 -8.44 -13.29
C GLY A 59 15.76 -9.29 -13.16
N GLU A 60 16.79 -8.79 -12.48
CA GLU A 60 18.07 -9.49 -12.29
C GLU A 60 18.13 -10.28 -10.96
N ARG A 61 17.07 -10.22 -10.14
CA ARG A 61 17.03 -10.93 -8.86
C ARG A 61 16.82 -12.43 -9.08
N ASP A 62 17.59 -13.25 -8.39
CA ASP A 62 17.47 -14.71 -8.43
C ASP A 62 16.36 -15.24 -7.50
N ASP A 63 15.99 -14.44 -6.51
CA ASP A 63 15.01 -14.75 -5.47
C ASP A 63 13.56 -14.45 -5.86
N CYS A 64 13.24 -14.05 -7.09
CA CYS A 64 11.84 -13.90 -7.55
C CYS A 64 11.66 -14.13 -9.07
N GLU A 65 10.39 -14.13 -9.51
CA GLU A 65 9.97 -14.20 -10.92
C GLU A 65 9.07 -12.99 -11.25
N PRO A 66 9.62 -11.90 -11.84
CA PRO A 66 8.84 -10.69 -12.08
C PRO A 66 7.98 -10.77 -13.34
N ALA A 67 6.77 -10.24 -13.23
CA ALA A 67 5.84 -10.00 -14.33
C ALA A 67 5.12 -8.66 -14.11
N HIS A 68 4.40 -8.19 -15.12
CA HIS A 68 3.51 -7.04 -14.97
C HIS A 68 2.25 -7.24 -15.81
N LEU A 69 1.15 -6.59 -15.41
CA LEU A 69 -0.12 -6.67 -16.11
C LEU A 69 -0.62 -5.25 -16.47
N PRO A 70 -0.42 -4.80 -17.72
CA PRO A 70 -1.06 -3.60 -18.23
C PRO A 70 -2.53 -3.87 -18.58
N LEU A 71 -3.39 -2.87 -18.40
CA LEU A 71 -4.81 -2.88 -18.77
C LEU A 71 -5.13 -1.95 -19.94
N PHE A 72 -4.43 -0.83 -20.08
CA PHE A 72 -4.56 0.13 -21.19
C PHE A 72 -3.93 -0.38 -22.49
N ARG A 73 -2.90 -1.24 -22.38
CA ARG A 73 -2.32 -2.01 -23.49
C ARG A 73 -2.28 -3.48 -23.13
N ARG A 74 -3.46 -4.08 -22.98
CA ARG A 74 -3.63 -5.43 -22.43
C ARG A 74 -2.84 -6.48 -23.24
N THR A 75 -2.01 -7.25 -22.52
CA THR A 75 -1.22 -8.37 -23.06
C THR A 75 -1.75 -9.74 -22.67
N HIS A 76 -2.60 -9.81 -21.65
CA HIS A 76 -3.21 -11.06 -21.14
C HIS A 76 -4.73 -11.04 -21.33
N HIS A 77 -5.29 -12.13 -21.87
CA HIS A 77 -6.74 -12.24 -22.06
C HIS A 77 -7.45 -12.75 -20.81
N ASP A 78 -6.92 -13.79 -20.16
CA ASP A 78 -7.46 -14.33 -18.91
C ASP A 78 -6.78 -13.68 -17.71
N LEU A 79 -7.33 -12.55 -17.28
CA LEU A 79 -6.81 -11.78 -16.14
C LEU A 79 -6.88 -12.59 -14.85
N ARG A 80 -7.94 -13.39 -14.68
CA ARG A 80 -8.18 -14.16 -13.46
C ARG A 80 -7.15 -15.28 -13.32
N ALA A 81 -6.97 -16.09 -14.36
CA ALA A 81 -5.94 -17.13 -14.33
C ALA A 81 -4.54 -16.55 -14.13
N PHE A 82 -4.24 -15.41 -14.77
CA PHE A 82 -2.94 -14.77 -14.63
C PHE A 82 -2.68 -14.26 -13.21
N LEU A 83 -3.62 -13.52 -12.61
CA LEU A 83 -3.45 -12.94 -11.27
C LEU A 83 -3.49 -13.98 -10.15
N LEU A 84 -4.33 -15.02 -10.27
CA LEU A 84 -4.39 -16.10 -9.28
C LEU A 84 -3.15 -17.01 -9.31
N ALA A 85 -2.34 -16.95 -10.37
CA ALA A 85 -1.07 -17.67 -10.46
C ALA A 85 0.10 -16.94 -9.77
N GLN A 86 -0.12 -15.73 -9.24
CA GLN A 86 0.92 -14.90 -8.62
C GLN A 86 0.98 -15.15 -7.11
N ASP A 87 2.21 -15.19 -6.57
CA ASP A 87 2.45 -15.25 -5.13
C ASP A 87 2.36 -13.85 -4.50
N ILE A 88 2.70 -12.81 -5.27
CA ILE A 88 2.67 -11.41 -4.87
C ILE A 88 2.03 -10.57 -5.98
N VAL A 89 1.13 -9.67 -5.59
CA VAL A 89 0.65 -8.58 -6.45
C VAL A 89 1.11 -7.25 -5.86
N TYR A 90 1.90 -6.51 -6.64
CA TYR A 90 2.48 -5.23 -6.28
C TYR A 90 1.81 -4.11 -7.07
N VAL A 91 1.16 -3.18 -6.40
CA VAL A 91 0.42 -2.08 -7.04
C VAL A 91 1.21 -0.78 -6.97
N GLY A 92 1.41 -0.14 -8.12
CA GLY A 92 2.13 1.13 -8.20
C GLY A 92 1.33 2.35 -7.73
N GLY A 93 2.03 3.46 -7.53
CA GLY A 93 1.43 4.77 -7.26
C GLY A 93 0.81 5.42 -8.51
N GLY A 94 0.08 6.53 -8.29
CA GLY A 94 -0.56 7.33 -9.35
C GLY A 94 -1.97 7.78 -8.95
N ASN A 95 -2.91 7.77 -9.90
CA ASN A 95 -4.28 8.20 -9.67
C ASN A 95 -5.15 7.04 -9.14
N THR A 96 -5.48 7.09 -7.85
CA THR A 96 -6.27 6.07 -7.14
C THR A 96 -7.68 5.92 -7.72
N ALA A 97 -8.36 7.04 -8.00
CA ALA A 97 -9.73 7.00 -8.51
C ALA A 97 -9.81 6.34 -9.89
N ASN A 98 -8.92 6.72 -10.81
CA ASN A 98 -8.85 6.16 -12.16
C ASN A 98 -8.49 4.68 -12.13
N MET A 99 -7.52 4.28 -11.29
CA MET A 99 -7.17 2.87 -11.12
C MET A 99 -8.37 2.03 -10.70
N LEU A 100 -9.08 2.46 -9.65
CA LEU A 100 -10.24 1.75 -9.13
C LEU A 100 -11.37 1.66 -10.16
N ALA A 101 -11.60 2.72 -10.96
CA ALA A 101 -12.57 2.70 -12.04
C ALA A 101 -12.20 1.67 -13.12
N VAL A 102 -10.96 1.66 -13.59
CA VAL A 102 -10.45 0.72 -14.59
C VAL A 102 -10.51 -0.72 -14.08
N TRP A 103 -10.17 -0.94 -12.82
CA TRP A 103 -10.22 -2.28 -12.22
C TRP A 103 -11.62 -2.84 -12.16
N ARG A 104 -12.62 -2.04 -11.75
CA ARG A 104 -14.03 -2.46 -11.73
C ARG A 104 -14.54 -2.79 -13.12
N GLU A 105 -14.22 -1.96 -14.11
CA GLU A 105 -14.59 -2.21 -15.51
C GLU A 105 -14.02 -3.53 -16.05
N HIS A 106 -12.91 -3.98 -15.49
CA HIS A 106 -12.22 -5.20 -15.91
C HIS A 106 -12.36 -6.38 -14.94
N GLY A 107 -13.12 -6.23 -13.86
CA GLY A 107 -13.28 -7.24 -12.81
C GLY A 107 -12.00 -7.55 -12.02
N VAL A 108 -10.98 -6.69 -12.09
CA VAL A 108 -9.70 -6.89 -11.41
C VAL A 108 -9.86 -6.77 -9.90
N ASP A 109 -10.78 -5.93 -9.43
CA ASP A 109 -11.07 -5.77 -8.00
C ASP A 109 -11.55 -7.09 -7.36
N ASP A 110 -12.46 -7.81 -8.00
CA ASP A 110 -12.93 -9.11 -7.53
C ASP A 110 -11.85 -10.19 -7.59
N ILE A 111 -11.03 -10.19 -8.66
CA ILE A 111 -9.91 -11.11 -8.79
C ILE A 111 -8.88 -10.87 -7.69
N LEU A 112 -8.60 -9.62 -7.31
CA LEU A 112 -7.67 -9.30 -6.23
C LEU A 112 -8.21 -9.72 -4.86
N ARG A 113 -9.52 -9.58 -4.61
CA ARG A 113 -10.16 -10.12 -3.40
C ARG A 113 -10.05 -11.64 -3.33
N GLU A 114 -10.23 -12.32 -4.45
CA GLU A 114 -10.06 -13.77 -4.55
C GLU A 114 -8.59 -14.18 -4.32
N ALA A 115 -7.65 -13.51 -4.98
CA ALA A 115 -6.21 -13.74 -4.82
C ALA A 115 -5.81 -13.58 -3.35
N TYR A 116 -6.27 -12.51 -2.69
CA TYR A 116 -6.07 -12.30 -1.26
C TYR A 116 -6.68 -13.41 -0.40
N GLY A 117 -7.89 -13.87 -0.71
CA GLY A 117 -8.55 -14.99 -0.03
C GLY A 117 -7.79 -16.31 -0.17
N ASN A 118 -7.18 -16.54 -1.34
CA ASN A 118 -6.27 -17.67 -1.60
C ASN A 118 -4.86 -17.42 -1.06
N GLY A 119 -4.61 -16.19 -0.61
CA GLY A 119 -3.46 -15.81 0.17
C GLY A 119 -2.24 -15.33 -0.62
N THR A 120 -2.45 -14.89 -1.84
CA THR A 120 -1.51 -14.00 -2.52
C THR A 120 -1.19 -12.81 -1.61
N LEU A 121 0.10 -12.49 -1.46
CA LEU A 121 0.52 -11.29 -0.76
C LEU A 121 0.17 -10.07 -1.62
N LEU A 122 -0.64 -9.17 -1.09
CA LEU A 122 -0.89 -7.90 -1.74
C LEU A 122 0.05 -6.84 -1.18
N CYS A 123 0.56 -5.96 -2.03
CA CYS A 123 1.26 -4.77 -1.57
C CYS A 123 1.06 -3.62 -2.54
N GLY A 124 1.38 -2.40 -2.09
CA GLY A 124 1.42 -1.28 -3.02
C GLY A 124 1.97 -0.01 -2.42
N ILE A 125 2.42 0.87 -3.32
CA ILE A 125 2.97 2.18 -3.02
C ILE A 125 1.90 3.24 -3.22
N SER A 126 1.79 4.22 -2.30
CA SER A 126 0.94 5.40 -2.49
C SER A 126 -0.52 5.02 -2.80
N ALA A 127 -1.02 5.29 -4.01
CA ALA A 127 -2.32 4.83 -4.50
C ALA A 127 -2.53 3.30 -4.33
N GLY A 128 -1.49 2.51 -4.56
CA GLY A 128 -1.49 1.07 -4.31
C GLY A 128 -1.63 0.71 -2.83
N ALA A 129 -1.04 1.47 -1.91
CA ALA A 129 -1.26 1.28 -0.47
C ALA A 129 -2.69 1.65 -0.07
N ALA A 130 -3.19 2.77 -0.61
CA ALA A 130 -4.51 3.32 -0.30
C ALA A 130 -5.66 2.44 -0.79
N CYS A 131 -5.50 1.78 -1.95
CA CYS A 131 -6.61 1.08 -2.61
C CYS A 131 -7.18 -0.12 -1.83
N TRP A 132 -6.41 -0.70 -0.90
CA TRP A 132 -6.84 -1.84 -0.10
C TRP A 132 -7.93 -1.51 0.93
N PHE A 133 -8.05 -0.24 1.30
CA PHE A 133 -8.97 0.24 2.32
C PHE A 133 -10.38 0.53 1.77
N GLU A 134 -11.34 0.81 2.65
CA GLU A 134 -12.71 1.22 2.25
C GLU A 134 -12.72 2.65 1.68
N ALA A 135 -11.82 3.50 2.17
CA ALA A 135 -11.68 4.89 1.76
C ALA A 135 -10.22 5.37 1.86
N CYS A 136 -9.90 6.51 1.27
CA CYS A 136 -8.59 7.13 1.40
C CYS A 136 -8.63 8.65 1.20
N LEU A 137 -7.61 9.36 1.66
CA LEU A 137 -7.35 10.72 1.23
C LEU A 137 -6.53 10.70 -0.06
N THR A 138 -6.97 11.42 -1.10
CA THR A 138 -6.32 11.42 -2.41
C THR A 138 -6.40 12.78 -3.09
N ASP A 139 -5.44 13.04 -3.97
CA ASP A 139 -5.34 14.14 -4.92
C ASP A 139 -5.81 13.74 -6.34
N SER A 140 -6.50 12.60 -6.48
CA SER A 140 -6.93 12.06 -7.78
C SER A 140 -7.78 13.02 -8.63
N PHE A 141 -8.37 14.04 -8.00
CA PHE A 141 -9.23 15.05 -8.63
C PHE A 141 -8.60 16.46 -8.64
N GLY A 142 -7.29 16.56 -8.39
CA GLY A 142 -6.57 17.82 -8.21
C GLY A 142 -6.25 18.05 -6.73
N PRO A 143 -7.02 18.86 -5.98
CA PRO A 143 -6.80 19.03 -4.55
C PRO A 143 -7.04 17.75 -3.74
N LEU A 144 -6.46 17.71 -2.52
CA LEU A 144 -6.72 16.64 -1.56
C LEU A 144 -8.22 16.56 -1.22
N ALA A 145 -8.78 15.38 -1.39
CA ALA A 145 -10.18 15.09 -1.14
C ALA A 145 -10.37 13.66 -0.59
N PRO A 146 -11.39 13.44 0.25
CA PRO A 146 -11.86 12.11 0.58
C PRO A 146 -12.29 11.34 -0.67
N LEU A 147 -11.82 10.11 -0.82
CA LEU A 147 -12.34 9.14 -1.78
C LEU A 147 -12.89 7.94 -1.00
N THR A 148 -14.15 7.61 -1.24
CA THR A 148 -14.79 6.40 -0.72
C THR A 148 -14.92 5.35 -1.81
N GLY A 149 -15.16 4.10 -1.42
CA GLY A 149 -15.23 2.99 -2.36
C GLY A 149 -13.84 2.62 -2.86
N GLY A 150 -12.91 2.36 -1.94
CA GLY A 150 -11.74 1.53 -2.23
C GLY A 150 -12.14 0.06 -2.38
N LEU A 151 -11.16 -0.85 -2.31
CA LEU A 151 -11.45 -2.29 -2.40
C LEU A 151 -12.12 -2.86 -1.15
N GLY A 152 -11.94 -2.21 0.01
CA GLY A 152 -12.53 -2.62 1.28
C GLY A 152 -12.01 -3.97 1.79
N ILE A 153 -10.79 -4.36 1.43
CA ILE A 153 -10.14 -5.55 1.97
C ILE A 153 -9.69 -5.28 3.43
N LEU A 154 -9.22 -4.07 3.69
CA LEU A 154 -8.98 -3.55 5.04
C LEU A 154 -10.07 -2.52 5.39
N PRO A 155 -10.57 -2.52 6.64
CA PRO A 155 -11.57 -1.55 7.09
C PRO A 155 -10.95 -0.16 7.31
N GLY A 156 -11.78 0.88 7.25
CA GLY A 156 -11.38 2.25 7.53
C GLY A 156 -10.73 2.94 6.34
N SER A 157 -9.95 3.98 6.63
CA SER A 157 -9.28 4.76 5.60
C SER A 157 -7.75 4.71 5.64
N MET A 158 -7.13 5.18 4.55
CA MET A 158 -5.68 5.28 4.44
C MET A 158 -5.23 6.64 3.91
N CYS A 159 -4.10 7.12 4.42
CA CYS A 159 -3.39 8.30 3.93
C CYS A 159 -1.90 7.98 3.69
N PRO A 160 -1.43 7.87 2.45
CA PRO A 160 0.01 7.79 2.16
C PRO A 160 0.69 9.16 2.34
N HIS A 161 2.01 9.25 2.17
CA HIS A 161 2.78 10.52 2.14
C HIS A 161 2.54 11.45 3.34
N TYR A 162 2.36 10.86 4.52
CA TYR A 162 1.83 11.59 5.68
C TYR A 162 2.81 12.67 6.22
N ASP A 163 4.12 12.50 6.01
CA ASP A 163 5.17 13.41 6.42
C ASP A 163 5.70 14.33 5.30
N SER A 164 5.65 13.88 4.04
CA SER A 164 6.31 14.56 2.91
C SER A 164 5.46 15.64 2.23
N GLU A 165 4.14 15.55 2.35
CA GLU A 165 3.19 16.53 1.79
C GLU A 165 2.54 17.36 2.90
N ALA A 166 3.01 18.60 3.06
CA ALA A 166 2.70 19.46 4.22
C ALA A 166 1.19 19.60 4.54
N GLU A 167 0.33 19.61 3.52
CA GLU A 167 -1.12 19.76 3.69
C GLU A 167 -1.82 18.45 4.05
N ARG A 168 -1.20 17.31 3.76
CA ARG A 168 -1.86 16.00 3.77
C ARG A 168 -2.21 15.53 5.17
N ARG A 169 -1.29 15.70 6.14
CA ARG A 169 -1.55 15.37 7.55
C ARG A 169 -2.74 16.14 8.12
N ALA A 170 -2.78 17.46 7.92
CA ALA A 170 -3.86 18.29 8.39
C ALA A 170 -5.20 17.96 7.70
N ALA A 171 -5.18 17.73 6.39
CA ALA A 171 -6.37 17.35 5.61
C ALA A 171 -6.94 16.00 6.08
N TYR A 172 -6.08 15.01 6.36
CA TYR A 172 -6.54 13.70 6.81
C TYR A 172 -7.16 13.75 8.21
N LEU A 173 -6.51 14.42 9.16
CA LEU A 173 -7.05 14.65 10.50
C LEU A 173 -8.42 15.33 10.43
N SER A 174 -8.56 16.38 9.60
CA SER A 174 -9.83 17.08 9.40
C SER A 174 -10.92 16.19 8.78
N ALA A 175 -10.56 15.36 7.81
CA ALA A 175 -11.49 14.43 7.18
C ALA A 175 -12.01 13.36 8.16
N VAL A 176 -11.14 12.81 9.02
CA VAL A 176 -11.56 11.85 10.06
C VAL A 176 -12.38 12.54 11.15
N ALA A 177 -11.96 13.71 11.62
CA ALA A 177 -12.65 14.49 12.65
C ALA A 177 -14.09 14.85 12.21
N SER A 178 -14.25 15.34 10.98
CA SER A 178 -15.57 15.67 10.42
C SER A 178 -16.42 14.43 10.12
N GLY A 179 -15.82 13.24 9.98
CA GLY A 179 -16.48 12.01 9.55
C GLY A 179 -16.63 11.89 8.02
N ALA A 180 -15.96 12.74 7.25
CA ALA A 180 -15.87 12.61 5.80
C ALA A 180 -15.05 11.37 5.38
N LEU A 181 -14.12 10.93 6.24
CA LEU A 181 -13.46 9.63 6.17
C LEU A 181 -13.70 8.87 7.49
N PRO A 182 -13.77 7.53 7.46
CA PRO A 182 -13.72 6.71 8.67
C PRO A 182 -12.36 6.85 9.36
N GLU A 183 -12.24 6.31 10.58
CA GLU A 183 -10.94 6.14 11.22
C GLU A 183 -10.04 5.20 10.40
N GLY A 184 -8.73 5.32 10.56
CA GLY A 184 -7.84 4.56 9.71
C GLY A 184 -6.36 4.74 9.98
N TRP A 185 -5.58 4.64 8.92
CA TRP A 185 -4.12 4.59 8.98
C TRP A 185 -3.50 5.70 8.14
N ALA A 186 -2.32 6.16 8.54
CA ALA A 186 -1.50 7.04 7.74
C ALA A 186 -0.05 6.55 7.74
N LEU A 187 0.63 6.64 6.60
CA LEU A 187 1.96 6.09 6.40
C LEU A 187 2.91 7.16 5.86
N ASP A 188 4.03 7.33 6.55
CA ASP A 188 5.12 8.19 6.12
C ASP A 188 5.88 7.58 4.94
N ASP A 189 6.55 8.43 4.18
CA ASP A 189 7.47 7.97 3.15
C ASP A 189 8.67 7.25 3.77
N GLY A 190 9.05 6.11 3.20
CA GLY A 190 10.11 5.25 3.72
C GLY A 190 9.70 4.28 4.83
N ALA A 191 8.44 4.29 5.26
CA ALA A 191 7.89 3.26 6.14
C ALA A 191 7.12 2.19 5.34
N ALA A 192 7.04 0.98 5.90
CA ALA A 192 6.14 -0.07 5.46
C ALA A 192 5.43 -0.71 6.64
N ALA A 193 4.17 -1.12 6.42
CA ALA A 193 3.35 -1.76 7.44
C ALA A 193 2.78 -3.08 6.91
N LEU A 194 3.00 -4.16 7.65
CA LEU A 194 2.44 -5.48 7.38
C LEU A 194 1.13 -5.64 8.14
N PHE A 195 0.08 -5.99 7.41
CA PHE A 195 -1.18 -6.47 7.95
C PHE A 195 -1.31 -7.97 7.71
N ALA A 196 -1.63 -8.73 8.76
CA ALA A 196 -1.91 -10.15 8.72
C ALA A 196 -3.34 -10.40 9.21
N ASP A 197 -4.17 -11.03 8.38
CA ASP A 197 -5.61 -11.23 8.62
C ASP A 197 -6.34 -9.95 9.06
N GLY A 198 -6.01 -8.83 8.39
CA GLY A 198 -6.63 -7.52 8.64
C GLY A 198 -6.12 -6.79 9.89
N ARG A 199 -5.10 -7.33 10.59
CA ARG A 199 -4.53 -6.74 11.80
C ARG A 199 -3.09 -6.31 11.56
N LEU A 200 -2.70 -5.16 12.09
CA LEU A 200 -1.30 -4.71 12.07
C LEU A 200 -0.41 -5.77 12.75
N ALA A 201 0.63 -6.19 12.05
CA ALA A 201 1.54 -7.24 12.50
C ALA A 201 2.99 -6.75 12.65
N ASP A 202 3.47 -5.89 11.76
CA ASP A 202 4.82 -5.33 11.82
C ASP A 202 4.91 -3.97 11.12
N VAL A 203 5.89 -3.16 11.50
CA VAL A 203 6.22 -1.87 10.87
C VAL A 203 7.73 -1.75 10.75
N VAL A 204 8.22 -1.55 9.53
CA VAL A 204 9.63 -1.32 9.23
C VAL A 204 9.83 0.02 8.55
N SER A 205 11.02 0.59 8.71
CA SER A 205 11.37 1.85 8.06
C SER A 205 12.85 1.85 7.73
N ARG A 206 13.19 2.51 6.62
CA ARG A 206 14.57 2.83 6.24
C ARG A 206 15.08 4.11 6.89
N ALA A 207 14.18 4.98 7.37
CA ALA A 207 14.52 6.24 8.01
C ALA A 207 14.10 6.25 9.49
N PRO A 208 14.90 6.84 10.41
CA PRO A 208 14.63 6.79 11.85
C PRO A 208 13.28 7.38 12.28
N ASN A 209 12.70 8.25 11.45
CA ASN A 209 11.50 9.01 11.81
C ASN A 209 10.24 8.58 11.09
N SER A 210 10.33 7.90 9.95
CA SER A 210 9.15 7.45 9.21
C SER A 210 8.42 6.36 9.99
N ALA A 211 7.11 6.49 10.11
CA ALA A 211 6.28 5.62 10.92
C ALA A 211 4.93 5.34 10.26
N LEU A 212 4.16 4.47 10.91
CA LEU A 212 2.74 4.30 10.68
C LEU A 212 1.97 5.02 11.79
N TYR A 213 0.84 5.61 11.48
CA TYR A 213 -0.06 6.26 12.44
C TYR A 213 -1.44 5.62 12.33
N GLN A 214 -2.09 5.41 13.47
CA GLN A 214 -3.52 5.17 13.51
C GLN A 214 -4.21 6.48 13.84
N VAL A 215 -5.16 6.91 13.01
CA VAL A 215 -5.93 8.14 13.19
C VAL A 215 -7.36 7.76 13.57
N ALA A 216 -7.80 8.21 14.74
CA ALA A 216 -9.11 7.92 15.31
C ALA A 216 -9.83 9.22 15.70
N ARG A 217 -11.16 9.19 15.73
CA ARG A 217 -11.95 10.35 16.13
C ARG A 217 -11.94 10.48 17.66
N CYS A 218 -11.74 11.69 18.15
CA CYS A 218 -11.91 11.97 19.57
C CYS A 218 -13.38 12.02 19.94
N VAL A 219 -13.80 11.13 20.84
CA VAL A 219 -15.10 11.16 21.52
C VAL A 219 -14.89 11.56 22.98
N GLU A 220 -14.22 12.69 23.24
CA GLU A 220 -14.33 13.32 24.56
C GLU A 220 -15.59 14.18 24.60
N ALA A 221 -16.52 13.80 25.48
CA ALA A 221 -17.76 14.50 25.76
C ALA A 221 -17.51 15.79 26.55
N VAL A 222 -16.72 16.73 26.02
CA VAL A 222 -16.66 18.10 26.54
C VAL A 222 -17.60 18.95 25.71
N ARG A 223 -18.68 19.41 26.37
CA ARG A 223 -19.72 20.26 25.81
C ARG A 223 -19.13 21.62 25.36
N SER A 224 -18.54 21.69 24.17
CA SER A 224 -18.41 22.89 23.30
C SER A 224 -17.31 22.81 22.23
N ALA A 225 -16.48 21.77 22.16
CA ALA A 225 -15.43 21.69 21.14
C ALA A 225 -15.94 21.05 19.84
N ALA A 226 -15.46 21.56 18.68
CA ALA A 226 -15.63 20.90 17.39
C ALA A 226 -15.06 19.47 17.45
N PRO A 227 -15.57 18.50 16.67
CA PRO A 227 -15.01 17.17 16.66
C PRO A 227 -13.54 17.22 16.24
N ASP A 228 -12.70 16.43 16.92
CA ASP A 228 -11.26 16.38 16.75
C ASP A 228 -10.81 14.95 16.36
N ALA A 229 -9.58 14.80 15.88
CA ALA A 229 -8.96 13.51 15.59
C ALA A 229 -7.61 13.39 16.29
N VAL A 230 -7.35 12.22 16.86
CA VAL A 230 -6.08 11.88 17.49
C VAL A 230 -5.33 10.87 16.63
N GLU A 231 -4.02 11.02 16.61
CA GLU A 231 -3.11 10.07 15.99
C GLU A 231 -2.27 9.33 17.03
N THR A 232 -2.12 8.03 16.85
CA THR A 232 -1.22 7.18 17.62
C THR A 232 -0.12 6.70 16.71
N ARG A 233 1.13 7.03 17.05
CA ARG A 233 2.32 6.65 16.26
C ARG A 233 2.77 5.23 16.60
N PHE A 234 2.96 4.41 15.58
CA PHE A 234 3.55 3.08 15.62
C PHE A 234 4.97 3.18 15.05
N PRO A 235 6.00 3.31 15.92
CA PRO A 235 7.36 3.50 15.46
C PRO A 235 7.80 2.26 14.68
N ALA A 236 8.33 2.53 13.50
CA ALA A 236 8.91 1.51 12.65
C ALA A 236 10.25 1.06 13.23
N SER A 237 10.53 -0.24 13.17
CA SER A 237 11.84 -0.76 13.57
C SER A 237 12.72 -1.01 12.35
N LEU A 238 14.04 -0.82 12.49
CA LEU A 238 14.96 -1.33 11.48
C LEU A 238 14.85 -2.87 11.45
N PRO A 239 14.77 -3.51 10.27
CA PRO A 239 14.83 -4.96 10.17
C PRO A 239 16.05 -5.52 10.90
N ALA A 240 15.91 -6.69 11.52
CA ALA A 240 16.99 -7.30 12.31
C ALA A 240 18.31 -7.48 11.51
N SER A 241 18.22 -7.72 10.19
CA SER A 241 19.36 -7.80 9.28
C SER A 241 20.17 -6.50 9.18
N ARG A 242 19.51 -5.34 9.19
CA ARG A 242 20.14 -4.01 9.12
C ARG A 242 20.69 -3.53 10.45
N ARG A 243 20.11 -3.96 11.59
CA ARG A 243 20.66 -3.63 12.92
C ARG A 243 22.10 -4.15 13.09
N LEU A 244 22.36 -5.35 12.57
CA LEU A 244 23.68 -5.98 12.61
C LEU A 244 24.72 -5.31 11.68
N GLU A 245 24.28 -4.63 10.61
CA GLU A 245 25.17 -3.86 9.72
C GLU A 245 25.58 -2.52 10.34
N ILE A 246 24.68 -1.86 11.07
CA ILE A 246 24.94 -0.57 11.73
C ILE A 246 25.74 -0.73 13.03
N GLU A 247 25.63 -1.88 13.70
CA GLU A 247 26.38 -2.21 14.92
C GLU A 247 27.80 -2.74 14.64
N ARG A 248 28.22 -2.84 13.38
CA ARG A 248 29.62 -3.15 13.03
C ARG A 248 30.44 -1.86 12.98
N PRO A 249 31.49 -1.72 13.82
CA PRO A 249 32.33 -0.53 13.87
C PRO A 249 33.15 -0.29 12.60
#